data_AF-A0A520V001-F1
#
_entry.id   AF-A0A520V001-F1
#
_cell.length_a   1.000
_cell.length_b   1.000
_cell.length_c   1.000
_cell.angle_alpha   90.00
_cell.angle_beta   90.00
_cell.angle_gamma   90.00
#
_symmetry.space_group_name_H-M   'P 1'
#
loop_
_entity.id
_entity.type
_entity.pdbx_description
1 polymer ?
#
loop_
_entity_poly.entity_id
_entity_poly.type
_entity_poly.pdbx_seq_one_letter_code
_entity_poly.pdbx_strand_id
1 'polypeptide(L)'
;MKNFKKHWEISSNWQLIFPFTGLLALLYSSYKLVDLFSIKTLFFKVFLILVTTYIILRITLFIFKKLEKKWKLTFRWEMIRVFMVFALTGSSSAWIGKPILKIIGVTKDNFQPLVYWMLYIVIGFIFYQLLLIIFAWLFGQFKFFWDFEKKMLKRMKLGFLLNEK
;
A
#
# COMPACT_ATOMS: atom_id res chain seq x y z
N MET A 1 -22.08 -16.04 9.29
CA MET A 1 -21.10 -15.13 9.95
C MET A 1 -20.02 -15.85 10.76
N LYS A 2 -20.32 -16.91 11.52
CA LYS A 2 -19.33 -17.69 12.30
C LYS A 2 -18.16 -18.22 11.44
N ASN A 3 -18.47 -18.80 10.27
CA ASN A 3 -17.44 -19.30 9.34
C ASN A 3 -16.51 -18.19 8.85
N PHE A 4 -17.03 -17.00 8.51
CA PHE A 4 -16.22 -15.88 8.05
C PHE A 4 -15.22 -15.42 9.13
N LYS A 5 -15.69 -15.23 10.37
CA LYS A 5 -14.83 -14.84 11.49
C LYS A 5 -13.71 -15.85 11.74
N LYS A 6 -14.00 -17.15 11.62
CA LYS A 6 -12.99 -18.21 11.74
C LYS A 6 -11.95 -18.15 10.62
N HIS A 7 -12.38 -17.97 9.37
CA HIS A 7 -11.45 -17.91 8.22
C HIS A 7 -10.52 -16.70 8.23
N TRP A 8 -11.01 -15.57 8.76
CA TRP A 8 -10.26 -14.32 8.88
C TRP A 8 -9.61 -14.13 10.24
N GLU A 9 -9.71 -15.12 11.14
CA GLU A 9 -9.15 -15.10 12.50
C GLU A 9 -9.55 -13.85 13.29
N ILE A 10 -10.82 -13.48 13.16
CA ILE A 10 -11.42 -12.33 13.84
C ILE A 10 -11.75 -12.74 15.27
N SER A 11 -10.98 -12.21 16.22
CA SER A 11 -11.20 -12.41 17.65
C SER A 11 -12.24 -11.45 18.24
N SER A 12 -12.38 -10.25 17.68
CA SER A 12 -13.33 -9.23 18.16
C SER A 12 -14.11 -8.54 17.03
N ASN A 13 -15.35 -8.16 17.30
CA ASN A 13 -16.28 -7.65 16.28
C ASN A 13 -15.80 -6.36 15.61
N TRP A 14 -15.06 -5.49 16.30
CA TRP A 14 -14.54 -4.25 15.72
C TRP A 14 -13.58 -4.51 14.56
N GLN A 15 -12.90 -5.68 14.52
CA GLN A 15 -11.97 -6.05 13.46
C GLN A 15 -12.66 -6.28 12.10
N LEU A 16 -13.99 -6.48 12.09
CA LEU A 16 -14.77 -6.57 10.85
C LEU A 16 -14.70 -5.29 10.00
N ILE A 17 -14.31 -4.17 10.59
CA ILE A 17 -14.11 -2.92 9.86
C ILE A 17 -13.06 -3.06 8.76
N PHE A 18 -12.02 -3.89 8.94
CA PHE A 18 -10.96 -4.04 7.95
C PHE A 18 -11.42 -4.80 6.69
N PRO A 19 -12.03 -5.99 6.78
CA PRO A 19 -12.61 -6.63 5.60
C PRO A 19 -13.66 -5.77 4.90
N PHE A 20 -14.47 -5.03 5.67
CA PHE A 20 -15.49 -4.15 5.10
C PHE A 20 -14.87 -2.97 4.33
N THR A 21 -13.92 -2.27 4.94
CA THR A 21 -13.18 -1.17 4.28
C THR A 21 -12.37 -1.67 3.09
N GLY A 22 -11.80 -2.87 3.15
CA GLY A 22 -11.16 -3.53 2.02
C GLY A 22 -12.13 -3.75 0.85
N LEU A 23 -13.35 -4.20 1.13
CA LEU A 23 -14.38 -4.39 0.10
C LEU A 23 -14.84 -3.05 -0.50
N LEU A 24 -15.03 -2.02 0.32
CA LEU A 24 -15.32 -0.66 -0.16
C LEU A 24 -14.20 -0.11 -1.04
N ALA A 25 -12.93 -0.32 -0.65
CA ALA A 25 -11.78 0.11 -1.43
C ALA A 25 -11.71 -0.61 -2.80
N LEU A 26 -12.06 -1.90 -2.85
CA LEU A 26 -12.15 -2.67 -4.10
C LEU A 26 -13.27 -2.16 -5.02
N LEU A 27 -14.44 -1.88 -4.46
CA LEU A 27 -15.56 -1.29 -5.20
C LEU A 27 -15.18 0.08 -5.76
N TYR A 28 -14.58 0.96 -4.94
CA TYR A 28 -14.14 2.28 -5.39
C TYR A 28 -13.07 2.19 -6.48
N SER A 29 -12.09 1.30 -6.32
CA SER A 29 -11.03 1.08 -7.31
C SER A 29 -11.60 0.55 -8.63
N SER A 30 -12.57 -0.37 -8.56
CA SER A 30 -13.27 -0.89 -9.74
C SER A 30 -14.08 0.20 -10.43
N TYR A 31 -14.83 1.00 -9.66
CA TYR A 31 -15.57 2.15 -10.19
C TYR A 31 -14.64 3.09 -10.96
N LYS A 32 -13.52 3.51 -10.34
CA LYS A 32 -12.54 4.40 -10.99
C LYS A 32 -11.94 3.80 -12.27
N LEU A 33 -11.71 2.49 -12.29
CA LEU A 33 -11.18 1.79 -13.45
C LEU A 33 -12.22 1.74 -14.58
N VAL A 34 -13.47 1.37 -14.27
CA VAL A 34 -14.56 1.33 -15.27
C VAL A 34 -14.89 2.72 -15.81
N ASP A 35 -14.84 3.75 -14.96
CA ASP A 35 -15.10 5.13 -15.35
C ASP A 35 -14.11 5.64 -16.40
N LEU A 36 -12.88 5.11 -16.43
CA LEU A 36 -11.89 5.41 -17.47
C LEU A 36 -12.36 5.06 -18.88
N PHE A 37 -13.21 4.05 -19.03
CA PHE A 37 -13.76 3.62 -20.32
C PHE A 37 -14.98 4.46 -20.76
N SER A 38 -15.41 5.46 -19.99
CA SER A 38 -16.46 6.43 -20.37
C SER A 38 -17.78 5.81 -20.87
N ILE A 39 -18.18 4.67 -20.29
CA ILE A 39 -19.41 3.96 -20.64
C ILE A 39 -20.64 4.78 -20.21
N LYS A 40 -21.45 5.19 -21.17
CA LYS A 40 -22.64 6.03 -20.94
C LYS A 40 -23.84 5.25 -20.39
N THR A 41 -24.03 4.00 -20.81
CA THR A 41 -25.18 3.19 -20.41
C THR A 41 -25.04 2.70 -18.97
N LEU A 42 -25.94 3.15 -18.08
CA LEU A 42 -25.91 2.84 -16.65
C LEU A 42 -25.85 1.34 -16.36
N PHE A 43 -26.71 0.55 -17.00
CA PHE A 43 -26.77 -0.89 -16.79
C PHE A 43 -25.43 -1.58 -17.09
N PHE A 44 -24.83 -1.25 -18.25
CA PHE A 44 -23.55 -1.83 -18.65
C PHE A 44 -22.41 -1.37 -17.74
N LYS A 45 -22.42 -0.09 -17.30
CA LYS A 45 -21.45 0.44 -16.34
C LYS A 45 -21.50 -0.30 -15.01
N VAL A 46 -22.69 -0.49 -14.43
CA VAL A 46 -22.86 -1.22 -13.16
C VAL A 46 -22.43 -2.68 -13.30
N PHE A 47 -22.83 -3.35 -14.38
CA PHE A 47 -22.42 -4.72 -14.66
C PHE A 47 -20.88 -4.86 -14.71
N LEU A 48 -20.21 -3.96 -15.44
CA LEU A 48 -18.75 -4.01 -15.60
C LEU A 48 -18.01 -3.71 -14.28
N ILE A 49 -18.57 -2.83 -13.43
CA ILE A 49 -18.04 -2.59 -12.08
C ILE A 49 -18.07 -3.87 -11.24
N LEU A 50 -19.22 -4.56 -11.21
CA LEU A 50 -19.36 -5.80 -10.43
C LEU A 50 -18.41 -6.90 -10.91
N VAL A 51 -18.31 -7.09 -12.23
CA VAL A 51 -17.38 -8.05 -12.83
C VAL A 51 -15.94 -7.70 -12.46
N THR A 52 -15.55 -6.44 -12.61
CA THR A 52 -14.20 -5.97 -12.28
C THR A 52 -13.90 -6.12 -10.78
N THR A 53 -14.84 -5.78 -9.91
CA THR A 53 -14.69 -5.98 -8.45
C THR A 53 -14.48 -7.45 -8.11
N TYR A 54 -15.24 -8.35 -8.72
CA TYR A 54 -15.07 -9.78 -8.49
C TYR A 54 -13.68 -10.27 -8.94
N ILE A 55 -13.21 -9.84 -10.12
CA ILE A 55 -11.87 -10.17 -10.63
C ILE A 55 -10.79 -9.67 -9.67
N ILE A 56 -10.85 -8.39 -9.27
CA ILE A 56 -9.84 -7.82 -8.36
C ILE A 56 -9.88 -8.54 -7.01
N LEU A 57 -11.06 -8.82 -6.45
CA LEU A 57 -11.20 -9.57 -5.19
C LEU A 57 -10.52 -10.94 -5.28
N ARG A 58 -10.71 -11.68 -6.38
CA ARG A 58 -10.08 -12.99 -6.58
C ARG A 58 -8.57 -12.88 -6.63
N ILE A 59 -8.04 -11.88 -7.33
CA ILE A 59 -6.60 -11.60 -7.41
C ILE A 59 -6.06 -11.23 -6.01
N THR A 60 -6.73 -10.34 -5.29
CA THR A 60 -6.33 -9.92 -3.94
C THR A 60 -6.28 -11.11 -2.99
N LEU A 61 -7.30 -11.98 -2.97
CA LEU A 61 -7.31 -13.17 -2.11
C LEU A 61 -6.21 -14.18 -2.48
N PHE A 62 -5.88 -14.30 -3.77
CA PHE A 62 -4.76 -15.12 -4.22
C PHE A 62 -3.41 -14.58 -3.72
N ILE A 63 -3.21 -13.26 -3.83
CA ILE A 63 -2.01 -12.58 -3.31
C ILE A 63 -1.91 -12.74 -1.79
N PHE A 64 -3.03 -12.58 -1.08
CA PHE A 64 -3.08 -12.73 0.38
C PHE A 64 -2.58 -14.11 0.80
N LYS A 65 -3.07 -15.19 0.17
CA LYS A 65 -2.61 -16.56 0.45
C LYS A 65 -1.11 -16.75 0.23
N LYS A 66 -0.51 -16.06 -0.76
CA LYS A 66 0.94 -16.13 -1.02
C LYS A 66 1.76 -15.32 -0.03
N LEU A 67 1.28 -14.14 0.35
CA LEU A 67 1.99 -13.23 1.25
C LEU A 67 1.85 -13.63 2.72
N GLU A 68 0.71 -14.18 3.13
CA GLU A 68 0.47 -14.73 4.47
C GLU A 68 1.56 -15.75 4.85
N LYS A 69 2.04 -16.56 3.89
CA LYS A 69 3.15 -17.51 4.13
C LYS A 69 4.52 -16.84 4.32
N LYS A 70 4.70 -15.62 3.79
CA LYS A 70 5.96 -14.88 3.81
C LYS A 70 6.03 -13.83 4.93
N TRP A 71 4.86 -13.35 5.37
CA TRP A 71 4.69 -12.29 6.35
C TRP A 71 4.21 -12.90 7.66
N LYS A 72 5.00 -12.73 8.73
CA LYS A 72 4.67 -13.24 10.06
C LYS A 72 3.68 -12.30 10.75
N LEU A 73 2.42 -12.34 10.34
CA LEU A 73 1.33 -11.63 11.02
C LEU A 73 0.64 -12.53 12.03
N THR A 74 0.05 -11.95 13.07
CA THR A 74 -0.64 -12.71 14.12
C THR A 74 -2.01 -13.16 13.66
N PHE A 75 -2.70 -12.31 12.88
CA PHE A 75 -4.02 -12.64 12.33
C PHE A 75 -4.14 -12.26 10.85
N ARG A 76 -4.94 -13.03 10.11
CA ARG A 76 -5.14 -12.80 8.67
C ARG A 76 -5.75 -11.45 8.32
N TRP A 77 -6.62 -10.89 9.15
CA TRP A 77 -7.22 -9.56 8.91
C TRP A 77 -6.19 -8.42 9.00
N GLU A 78 -5.04 -8.63 9.65
CA GLU A 78 -3.96 -7.65 9.73
C GLU A 78 -3.32 -7.37 8.37
N MET A 79 -3.40 -8.33 7.43
CA MET A 79 -2.98 -8.13 6.04
C MET A 79 -3.57 -6.85 5.45
N ILE A 80 -4.86 -6.59 5.72
CA ILE A 80 -5.55 -5.41 5.19
C ILE A 80 -4.94 -4.13 5.77
N ARG A 81 -4.61 -4.10 7.06
CA ARG A 81 -3.89 -2.96 7.69
C ARG A 81 -2.54 -2.74 7.05
N VAL A 82 -1.77 -3.81 6.82
CA VAL A 82 -0.45 -3.73 6.17
C VAL A 82 -0.57 -3.14 4.77
N PHE A 83 -1.54 -3.58 3.98
CA PHE A 83 -1.79 -3.01 2.65
C PHE A 83 -2.24 -1.56 2.70
N MET A 84 -3.05 -1.15 3.68
CA MET A 84 -3.41 0.25 3.89
C MET A 84 -2.17 1.11 4.18
N VAL A 85 -1.29 0.65 5.08
CA VAL A 85 -0.03 1.35 5.38
C VAL A 85 0.80 1.52 4.10
N PHE A 86 0.98 0.46 3.30
CA PHE A 86 1.70 0.55 2.03
C PHE A 86 1.06 1.51 1.03
N ALA A 87 -0.27 1.53 0.93
CA ALA A 87 -0.98 2.43 0.03
C ALA A 87 -0.81 3.91 0.46
N LEU A 88 -0.92 4.18 1.76
CA LEU A 88 -0.75 5.51 2.34
C LEU A 88 0.70 6.00 2.20
N THR A 89 1.67 5.15 2.53
CA THR A 89 3.10 5.51 2.45
C THR A 89 3.53 5.78 1.02
N GLY A 90 3.15 4.90 0.07
CA GLY A 90 3.51 5.04 -1.34
C GLY A 90 2.88 6.27 -1.99
N SER A 91 1.61 6.57 -1.68
CA SER A 91 0.95 7.77 -2.20
C SER A 91 1.55 9.05 -1.61
N SER A 92 1.83 9.05 -0.30
CA SER A 92 2.39 10.21 0.41
C SER A 92 3.82 10.50 -0.03
N SER A 93 4.67 9.49 -0.19
CA SER A 93 6.07 9.69 -0.60
C SER A 93 6.18 10.28 -2.01
N ALA A 94 5.33 9.83 -2.94
CA ALA A 94 5.25 10.38 -4.29
C ALA A 94 4.77 11.84 -4.28
N TRP A 95 3.82 12.18 -3.41
CA TRP A 95 3.33 13.55 -3.29
C TRP A 95 4.39 14.50 -2.70
N ILE A 96 5.19 14.01 -1.74
CA ILE A 96 6.25 14.77 -1.07
C ILE A 96 7.51 14.95 -1.95
N GLY A 97 7.81 14.02 -2.86
CA GLY A 97 9.05 14.10 -3.65
C GLY A 97 9.18 15.36 -4.51
N LYS A 98 8.09 15.81 -5.15
CA LYS A 98 8.08 16.99 -6.03
C LYS A 98 8.32 18.32 -5.30
N PRO A 99 7.59 18.66 -4.20
CA PRO A 99 7.83 19.90 -3.49
C PRO A 99 9.24 19.97 -2.89
N ILE A 100 9.80 18.85 -2.43
CA ILE A 100 11.15 18.83 -1.86
C ILE A 100 12.20 19.12 -2.92
N LEU A 101 12.10 18.52 -4.11
CA LEU A 101 13.01 18.86 -5.22
C LEU A 101 12.95 20.34 -5.56
N LYS A 102 11.75 20.93 -5.57
CA LYS A 102 11.56 22.35 -5.85
C LYS A 102 12.20 23.23 -4.77
N ILE A 103 12.08 22.87 -3.49
CA ILE A 103 12.70 23.59 -2.37
C ILE A 103 14.24 23.55 -2.45
N ILE A 104 14.80 22.42 -2.89
CA ILE A 104 16.24 22.25 -3.08
C ILE A 104 16.74 22.96 -4.37
N GLY A 105 15.83 23.58 -5.15
CA GLY A 105 16.16 24.30 -6.39
C GLY A 105 16.32 23.39 -7.62
N VAL A 106 15.95 22.11 -7.50
CA VAL A 106 15.98 21.14 -8.60
C VAL A 106 14.67 21.21 -9.37
N THR A 107 14.63 22.02 -10.42
CA THR A 107 13.50 22.10 -11.36
C THR A 107 13.81 21.31 -12.63
N LYS A 108 12.75 20.94 -13.37
CA LYS A 108 12.89 20.28 -14.66
C LYS A 108 13.55 21.17 -15.72
N ASP A 109 13.51 22.48 -15.49
CA ASP A 109 14.04 23.49 -16.43
C ASP A 109 15.54 23.72 -16.22
N ASN A 110 16.03 23.52 -14.99
CA ASN A 110 17.42 23.79 -14.63
C ASN A 110 18.32 22.54 -14.61
N PHE A 111 17.72 21.34 -14.67
CA PHE A 111 18.46 20.07 -14.59
C PHE A 111 18.13 19.15 -15.76
N GLN A 112 19.12 18.33 -16.15
CA GLN A 112 18.90 17.28 -17.14
C GLN A 112 17.79 16.32 -16.65
N PRO A 113 16.82 15.94 -17.51
CA PRO A 113 15.66 15.14 -17.10
C PRO A 113 16.03 13.85 -16.36
N LEU A 114 17.12 13.19 -16.76
CA LEU A 114 17.59 11.96 -16.13
C LEU A 114 18.03 12.18 -14.67
N VAL A 115 18.77 13.27 -14.41
CA VAL A 115 19.23 13.63 -13.06
C VAL A 115 18.05 14.01 -12.17
N TYR A 116 17.09 14.77 -12.70
CA TYR A 116 15.86 15.11 -12.00
C TYR A 116 15.10 13.87 -11.52
N TRP A 117 14.88 12.90 -12.42
CA TRP A 117 14.15 11.68 -12.07
C TRP A 117 14.93 10.78 -11.09
N MET A 118 16.25 10.70 -11.22
CA MET A 118 17.09 9.99 -10.26
C MET A 118 16.94 10.60 -8.85
N LEU A 119 17.08 11.93 -8.72
CA LEU A 119 16.92 12.63 -7.45
C LEU A 119 15.51 12.48 -6.89
N TYR A 120 14.48 12.55 -7.74
CA TYR A 120 13.09 12.32 -7.34
C TYR A 120 12.89 10.95 -6.69
N ILE A 121 13.44 9.90 -7.31
CA ILE A 121 13.32 8.53 -6.80
C ILE A 121 14.11 8.38 -5.49
N VAL A 122 15.34 8.91 -5.41
CA VAL A 122 16.18 8.82 -4.20
C VAL A 122 15.52 9.54 -3.03
N ILE A 123 15.07 10.79 -3.23
CA ILE A 123 14.38 11.55 -2.20
C ILE A 123 13.07 10.85 -1.81
N GLY A 124 12.26 10.45 -2.80
CA GLY A 124 11.03 9.71 -2.56
C GLY A 124 11.25 8.44 -1.75
N PHE A 125 12.35 7.71 -2.00
CA PHE A 125 12.73 6.52 -1.25
C PHE A 125 13.09 6.83 0.21
N ILE A 126 13.84 7.91 0.47
CA ILE A 126 14.18 8.35 1.83
C ILE A 126 12.91 8.69 2.61
N PHE A 127 12.01 9.48 2.02
CA PHE A 127 10.74 9.82 2.67
C PHE A 127 9.84 8.60 2.82
N TYR A 128 9.87 7.67 1.87
CA TYR A 128 9.12 6.42 1.99
C TYR A 128 9.54 5.63 3.23
N GLN A 129 10.84 5.51 3.54
CA GLN A 129 11.32 4.83 4.75
C GLN A 129 10.76 5.47 6.03
N LEU A 130 10.89 6.80 6.16
CA LEU A 130 10.40 7.53 7.33
C LEU A 130 8.88 7.39 7.49
N LEU A 131 8.13 7.58 6.40
CA LEU A 131 6.68 7.46 6.41
C LEU A 131 6.22 6.03 6.73
N LEU A 132 6.94 5.01 6.26
CA LEU A 132 6.63 3.61 6.53
C LEU A 132 6.60 3.35 8.03
N ILE A 133 7.60 3.85 8.77
CA ILE A 133 7.67 3.71 10.23
C ILE A 133 6.55 4.49 10.92
N ILE A 134 6.30 5.73 10.49
CA ILE A 134 5.27 6.60 11.09
C ILE A 134 3.88 5.97 10.93
N PHE A 135 3.51 5.57 9.72
CA PHE A 135 2.22 4.94 9.47
C PHE A 135 2.14 3.55 10.11
N ALA A 136 3.24 2.79 10.16
CA ALA A 136 3.25 1.53 10.89
C ALA A 136 2.97 1.72 12.39
N TRP A 137 3.52 2.76 13.00
CA TRP A 137 3.21 3.11 14.39
C TRP A 137 1.74 3.51 14.57
N LEU A 138 1.20 4.38 13.69
CA LEU A 138 -0.20 4.80 13.72
C LEU A 138 -1.20 3.63 13.58
N PHE A 139 -0.87 2.62 12.78
CA PHE A 139 -1.73 1.46 12.54
C PHE A 139 -1.44 0.26 13.46
N GLY A 140 -0.52 0.43 14.42
CA GLY A 140 -0.15 -0.60 15.40
C GLY A 140 0.57 -1.81 14.80
N GLN A 141 1.33 -1.60 13.72
CA GLN A 141 2.11 -2.62 13.00
C GLN A 141 3.62 -2.29 12.97
N PHE A 142 4.11 -1.46 13.89
CA PHE A 142 5.50 -1.00 13.96
C PHE A 142 6.52 -2.14 13.87
N LYS A 143 6.37 -3.19 14.70
CA LYS A 143 7.33 -4.32 14.73
C LYS A 143 7.46 -5.01 13.38
N PHE A 144 6.32 -5.28 12.72
CA PHE A 144 6.30 -5.91 11.41
C PHE A 144 7.04 -5.07 10.37
N PHE A 145 6.75 -3.76 10.31
CA PHE A 145 7.36 -2.88 9.31
C PHE A 145 8.82 -2.54 9.61
N TRP A 146 9.20 -2.47 10.88
CA TRP A 146 10.59 -2.30 11.29
C TRP A 146 11.44 -3.49 10.86
N ASP A 147 10.96 -4.71 11.07
CA ASP A 147 11.63 -5.93 10.60
C ASP A 147 11.66 -5.99 9.06
N PHE A 148 10.59 -5.56 8.40
CA PHE A 148 10.48 -5.49 6.95
C PHE A 148 11.50 -4.51 6.36
N GLU A 149 11.60 -3.31 6.92
CA GLU A 149 12.52 -2.25 6.49
C GLU A 149 13.97 -2.66 6.74
N LYS A 150 14.30 -3.18 7.92
CA LYS A 150 15.63 -3.73 8.21
C LYS A 150 16.04 -4.78 7.19
N LYS A 151 15.13 -5.71 6.86
CA LYS A 151 15.38 -6.76 5.87
C LYS A 151 15.58 -6.18 4.47
N MET A 152 14.85 -5.13 4.10
CA MET A 152 15.00 -4.45 2.82
C MET A 152 16.34 -3.70 2.72
N LEU A 153 16.70 -2.90 3.73
CA LEU A 153 17.96 -2.16 3.76
C LEU A 153 19.19 -3.08 3.75
N LYS A 154 19.15 -4.21 4.50
CA LYS A 154 20.21 -5.24 4.45
C LYS A 154 20.38 -5.81 3.03
N ARG A 155 19.29 -6.05 2.30
CA ARG A 155 19.34 -6.55 0.90
C ARG A 155 19.83 -5.51 -0.10
N MET A 156 19.61 -4.24 0.17
CA MET A 156 20.09 -3.12 -0.66
C MET A 156 21.56 -2.76 -0.37
N LYS A 157 22.26 -3.55 0.45
CA LYS A 157 23.62 -3.25 0.95
C LYS A 157 23.73 -1.94 1.75
N LEU A 158 22.59 -1.38 2.15
CA LEU A 158 22.50 -0.19 3.02
C LEU A 158 22.41 -0.58 4.50
N GLY A 159 22.78 -1.81 4.85
CA GLY A 159 22.72 -2.34 6.21
C GLY A 159 23.58 -1.56 7.22
N PHE A 160 24.58 -0.81 6.75
CA PHE A 160 25.41 0.06 7.60
C PHE A 160 24.60 1.17 8.29
N LEU A 161 23.46 1.59 7.70
CA LEU A 161 22.58 2.60 8.29
C LEU A 161 21.82 2.09 9.52
N LEU A 162 21.73 0.77 9.70
CA LEU A 162 20.92 0.16 10.76
C LEU A 162 21.63 0.09 12.11
N ASN A 163 22.93 0.41 12.16
CA ASN A 163 23.78 0.47 13.36
C ASN A 163 23.34 -0.49 14.48
N GLU A 164 23.20 -1.78 14.14
CA GLU A 164 23.08 -2.84 15.13
C GLU A 164 24.51 -3.15 15.58
N LYS A 165 24.91 -2.58 16.71
CA LYS A 165 26.03 -3.10 17.50
C LYS A 165 25.75 -4.55 17.90
#